data_AF-A0AAV2LBX2-F1
#
_entry.id   AF-A0AAV2LBX2-F1
#
_cell.length_a   1.000
_cell.length_b   1.000
_cell.length_c   1.000
_cell.angle_alpha   90.00
_cell.angle_beta   90.00
_cell.angle_gamma   90.00
#
_symmetry.space_group_name_H-M   'P 1'
#
loop_
_entity.id
_entity.type
_entity.pdbx_description
1 polymer ?
#
loop_
_entity_poly.entity_id
_entity_poly.type
_entity_poly.pdbx_seq_one_letter_code
_entity_poly.pdbx_strand_id
1 'polypeptide(L)'
;MVTAITNAIFDEISPALIRQTNMADYKEAPLATRPRTLDPNDYFNLSPEKRRADEERAAVRSNLKRQYLTQLNNPHRNALIDDPALNRWVYARANPYPHFRPTFKTSLFGFMFGVAPLFALYYVFKTDRDRKEKQIQAGTSDRRFCHSS
;
A
#
# COMPACT_ATOMS: atom_id res chain seq x y z
N MET A 1 -60.83 -24.47 3.50
CA MET A 1 -59.56 -24.94 4.10
C MET A 1 -58.32 -24.67 3.24
N VAL A 2 -58.45 -24.51 1.91
CA VAL A 2 -57.28 -24.26 1.03
C VAL A 2 -56.79 -22.80 1.09
N THR A 3 -57.69 -21.84 1.27
CA THR A 3 -57.40 -20.39 1.33
C THR A 3 -56.67 -19.92 2.59
N ALA A 4 -56.79 -20.65 3.71
CA ALA A 4 -56.08 -20.30 4.95
C ALA A 4 -54.60 -20.72 4.90
N ILE A 5 -54.30 -21.83 4.22
CA ILE A 5 -52.95 -22.37 4.11
C ILE A 5 -52.12 -21.54 3.12
N THR A 6 -52.72 -21.04 2.04
CA THR A 6 -52.03 -20.15 1.09
C THR A 6 -51.66 -18.80 1.71
N ASN A 7 -52.54 -18.25 2.55
CA ASN A 7 -52.29 -16.95 3.19
C ASN A 7 -51.26 -17.05 4.31
N ALA A 8 -51.26 -18.14 5.09
CA ALA A 8 -50.24 -18.40 6.10
C ALA A 8 -48.83 -18.58 5.50
N ILE A 9 -48.73 -19.25 4.34
CA ILE A 9 -47.45 -19.41 3.62
C ILE A 9 -46.98 -18.07 3.04
N PHE A 10 -47.89 -17.21 2.57
CA PHE A 10 -47.54 -15.89 2.02
C PHE A 10 -47.09 -14.89 3.11
N ASP A 11 -47.70 -14.93 4.31
CA ASP A 11 -47.30 -14.11 5.45
C ASP A 11 -45.96 -14.55 6.07
N GLU A 12 -45.59 -15.83 5.99
CA GLU A 12 -44.32 -16.36 6.51
C GLU A 12 -43.13 -16.11 5.55
N ILE A 13 -43.42 -15.96 4.25
CA ILE A 13 -42.40 -15.67 3.21
C ILE A 13 -42.05 -14.16 3.13
N SER A 14 -42.91 -13.28 3.62
CA SER A 14 -42.74 -11.81 3.49
C SER A 14 -41.64 -11.19 4.39
N PRO A 15 -41.45 -11.54 5.68
CA PRO A 15 -40.47 -10.82 6.52
C PRO A 15 -39.00 -11.24 6.27
N ALA A 16 -38.75 -12.43 5.70
CA ALA A 16 -37.39 -12.92 5.45
C ALA A 16 -36.77 -12.33 4.18
N LEU A 17 -37.57 -12.07 3.14
CA LEU A 17 -37.12 -11.50 1.87
C LEU A 17 -37.03 -9.97 1.87
N ILE A 18 -37.70 -9.29 2.80
CA ILE A 18 -37.66 -7.81 2.94
C ILE A 18 -36.42 -7.36 3.75
N ARG A 19 -35.70 -8.28 4.40
CA ARG A 19 -34.49 -7.98 5.18
C ARG A 19 -33.20 -8.03 4.37
N GLN A 20 -33.25 -7.70 3.09
CA GLN A 20 -32.07 -7.69 2.23
C GLN A 20 -32.01 -6.44 1.34
N THR A 21 -32.06 -5.27 1.98
CA THR A 21 -31.46 -4.03 1.44
C THR A 21 -30.35 -3.53 2.37
N ASN A 22 -29.61 -4.44 3.01
CA ASN A 22 -28.36 -4.07 3.67
C ASN A 22 -27.32 -3.84 2.58
N MET A 23 -27.00 -2.58 2.29
CA MET A 23 -25.72 -2.23 1.68
C MET A 23 -24.64 -2.97 2.47
N ALA A 24 -23.91 -3.89 1.83
CA ALA A 24 -22.88 -4.66 2.51
C ALA A 24 -21.91 -3.72 3.24
N ASP A 25 -21.67 -3.96 4.54
CA ASP A 25 -20.77 -3.13 5.33
C ASP A 25 -19.37 -3.08 4.69
N TYR A 26 -18.87 -1.87 4.44
CA TYR A 26 -17.57 -1.70 3.79
C TYR A 26 -16.44 -2.10 4.74
N LYS A 27 -15.71 -3.15 4.33
CA LYS A 27 -14.49 -3.62 4.99
C LYS A 27 -13.28 -2.94 4.37
N GLU A 28 -12.56 -2.17 5.19
CA GLU A 28 -11.30 -1.56 4.79
C GLU A 28 -10.21 -2.61 4.53
N ALA A 29 -9.33 -2.31 3.58
CA ALA A 29 -8.13 -3.10 3.30
C ALA A 29 -6.91 -2.16 3.21
N PRO A 30 -5.68 -2.66 3.38
CA PRO A 30 -4.47 -1.82 3.35
C PRO A 30 -4.30 -0.97 2.08
N LEU A 31 -4.87 -1.42 0.95
CA LEU A 31 -4.85 -0.72 -0.32
C LEU A 31 -6.21 -0.12 -0.71
N ALA A 32 -7.25 -0.30 0.11
CA ALA A 32 -8.61 0.18 -0.13
C ALA A 32 -9.17 0.83 1.14
N THR A 33 -8.83 2.10 1.34
CA THR A 33 -9.33 2.92 2.46
C THR A 33 -10.83 3.21 2.31
N ARG A 34 -11.54 3.28 3.44
CA ARG A 34 -12.95 3.66 3.48
C ARG A 34 -13.18 5.04 2.84
N PRO A 35 -14.18 5.22 1.96
CA PRO A 35 -14.52 6.53 1.43
C PRO A 35 -15.02 7.43 2.55
N ARG A 36 -14.70 8.73 2.48
CA ARG A 36 -15.06 9.73 3.51
C ARG A 36 -16.54 9.75 3.86
N THR A 37 -17.40 9.62 2.85
CA THR A 37 -18.87 9.64 3.04
C THR A 37 -19.38 8.50 3.92
N LEU A 38 -18.62 7.41 4.04
CA LEU A 38 -18.99 6.23 4.82
C LEU A 38 -18.29 6.19 6.19
N ASP A 39 -17.36 7.11 6.48
CA ASP A 39 -16.70 7.17 7.77
C ASP A 39 -17.66 7.70 8.86
N PRO A 40 -18.03 6.89 9.86
CA PRO A 40 -18.92 7.35 10.93
C PRO A 40 -18.34 8.51 11.74
N ASN A 41 -17.00 8.65 11.78
CA ASN A 41 -16.34 9.72 12.53
C ASN A 41 -16.64 11.12 11.98
N ASP A 42 -16.91 11.24 10.68
CA ASP A 42 -17.16 12.53 10.03
C ASP A 42 -18.52 13.13 10.46
N TYR A 43 -19.49 12.28 10.81
CA TYR A 43 -20.86 12.72 11.14
C TYR A 43 -21.20 12.58 12.62
N PHE A 44 -20.82 11.47 13.27
CA PHE A 44 -21.31 11.16 14.62
C PHE A 44 -20.38 11.62 15.75
N ASN A 45 -19.09 11.80 15.49
CA ASN A 45 -18.07 12.08 16.52
C ASN A 45 -17.57 13.55 16.52
N LEU A 46 -18.49 14.51 16.38
CA LEU A 46 -18.21 15.95 16.36
C LEU A 46 -18.04 16.54 17.77
N SER A 47 -17.00 16.13 18.48
CA SER A 47 -16.63 16.73 19.76
C SER A 47 -16.11 18.18 19.59
N PRO A 48 -16.19 19.04 20.63
CA PRO A 48 -15.59 20.37 20.57
C PRO A 48 -14.07 20.32 20.34
N GLU A 49 -13.39 19.29 20.84
CA GLU A 49 -11.95 19.08 20.61
C GLU A 49 -11.65 18.75 19.14
N LYS A 50 -12.48 17.91 18.52
CA LYS A 50 -12.35 17.57 17.10
C LYS A 50 -12.49 18.80 16.21
N ARG A 51 -13.46 19.67 16.50
CA ARG A 51 -13.63 20.97 15.81
C ARG A 51 -12.41 21.85 15.95
N ARG A 52 -11.86 22.00 17.17
CA ARG A 52 -10.62 22.74 17.41
C ARG A 52 -9.45 22.20 16.59
N ALA A 53 -9.25 20.88 16.59
CA ALA A 53 -8.17 20.26 15.81
C ALA A 53 -8.33 20.49 14.29
N ASP A 54 -9.55 20.48 13.78
CA ASP A 54 -9.82 20.73 12.36
C ASP A 54 -9.66 22.22 12.00
N GLU A 55 -10.05 23.14 12.89
CA GLU A 55 -9.76 24.58 12.79
C GLU A 55 -8.26 24.87 12.79
N GLU A 56 -7.51 24.25 13.70
CA GLU A 56 -6.04 24.35 13.76
C GLU A 56 -5.38 23.86 12.46
N ARG A 57 -5.80 22.69 11.95
CA ARG A 57 -5.32 22.16 10.65
C ARG A 57 -5.67 23.10 9.50
N ALA A 58 -6.89 23.66 9.49
CA ALA A 58 -7.32 24.60 8.47
C ALA A 58 -6.52 25.91 8.54
N ALA A 59 -6.21 26.41 9.73
CA ALA A 59 -5.37 27.58 9.96
C ALA A 59 -3.93 27.35 9.48
N VAL A 60 -3.34 26.20 9.77
CA VAL A 60 -2.01 25.84 9.25
C VAL A 60 -2.03 25.77 7.72
N ARG A 61 -3.03 25.10 7.14
CA ARG A 61 -3.18 24.97 5.68
C ARG A 61 -3.35 26.33 4.99
N SER A 62 -4.18 27.22 5.55
CA SER A 62 -4.41 28.55 4.98
C SER A 62 -3.16 29.43 5.07
N ASN A 63 -2.42 29.33 6.18
CA ASN A 63 -1.13 30.03 6.36
C ASN A 63 -0.08 29.59 5.34
N LEU A 64 0.11 28.28 5.15
CA LEU A 64 1.05 27.74 4.16
C LEU A 64 0.65 28.12 2.73
N LYS A 65 -0.66 28.02 2.40
CA LYS A 65 -1.17 28.45 1.10
C LYS A 65 -0.92 29.93 0.85
N ARG A 66 -1.16 30.78 1.85
CA ARG A 66 -0.90 32.23 1.76
C ARG A 66 0.58 32.50 1.48
N GLN A 67 1.49 31.88 2.22
CA GLN A 67 2.93 32.02 2.01
C GLN A 67 3.34 31.64 0.58
N TYR A 68 2.87 30.49 0.09
CA TYR A 68 3.14 30.02 -1.26
C TYR A 68 2.61 30.99 -2.33
N LEU A 69 1.35 31.42 -2.21
CA LEU A 69 0.74 32.35 -3.16
C LEU A 69 1.43 33.71 -3.19
N THR A 70 1.86 34.24 -2.04
CA THR A 70 2.63 35.49 -1.98
C THR A 70 3.95 35.38 -2.75
N GLN A 71 4.65 34.26 -2.64
CA GLN A 71 5.89 34.03 -3.39
C GLN A 71 5.63 33.84 -4.89
N LEU A 72 4.58 33.08 -5.23
CA LEU A 72 4.21 32.79 -6.61
C LEU A 72 3.79 34.05 -7.38
N ASN A 73 3.02 34.93 -6.73
CA ASN A 73 2.47 36.14 -7.33
C ASN A 73 3.45 37.32 -7.37
N ASN A 74 4.71 37.15 -6.93
CA ASN A 74 5.72 38.22 -7.00
C ASN A 74 6.20 38.41 -8.46
N PRO A 75 6.01 39.60 -9.07
CA PRO A 75 6.40 39.84 -10.47
C PRO A 75 7.91 39.83 -10.71
N HIS A 76 8.73 39.99 -9.67
CA HIS A 76 10.19 39.98 -9.78
C HIS A 76 10.81 38.59 -9.54
N ARG A 77 10.00 37.53 -9.53
CA ARG A 77 10.47 36.17 -9.26
C ARG A 77 11.18 35.57 -10.48
N ASN A 78 12.48 35.30 -10.34
CA ASN A 78 13.31 34.68 -11.39
C ASN A 78 13.70 33.22 -11.10
N ALA A 79 13.36 32.66 -9.92
CA ALA A 79 13.77 31.32 -9.48
C ALA A 79 12.59 30.41 -9.12
N LEU A 80 12.87 29.11 -9.03
CA LEU A 80 11.93 28.10 -8.52
C LEU A 80 11.67 28.34 -7.03
N ILE A 81 10.43 28.08 -6.58
CA ILE A 81 10.06 28.18 -5.17
C ILE A 81 10.51 26.90 -4.47
N ASP A 82 11.40 27.03 -3.49
CA ASP A 82 11.85 25.91 -2.69
C ASP A 82 10.78 25.52 -1.66
N ASP A 83 10.34 24.26 -1.69
CA ASP A 83 9.46 23.70 -0.66
C ASP A 83 10.30 23.05 0.44
N PRO A 84 10.32 23.61 1.68
CA PRO A 84 11.04 23.00 2.78
C PRO A 84 10.47 21.63 3.18
N ALA A 85 9.19 21.35 2.91
CA ALA A 85 8.61 20.04 3.19
C ALA A 85 9.17 18.97 2.25
N LEU A 86 9.29 19.27 0.95
CA LEU A 86 9.94 18.39 -0.02
C LEU A 86 11.40 18.13 0.37
N ASN A 87 12.16 19.18 0.70
CA ASN A 87 13.57 19.03 1.08
C ASN A 87 13.73 18.15 2.33
N ARG A 88 12.87 18.32 3.34
CA ARG A 88 12.86 17.46 4.54
C ARG A 88 12.48 16.02 4.21
N TRP A 89 11.53 15.81 3.30
CA TRP A 89 11.14 14.46 2.87
C TRP A 89 12.26 13.75 2.11
N VAL A 90 12.91 14.44 1.17
CA VAL A 90 14.09 13.91 0.45
C VAL A 90 15.20 13.61 1.45
N TYR A 91 15.49 14.55 2.36
CA TYR A 91 16.51 14.37 3.39
C TYR A 91 16.22 13.15 4.29
N ALA A 92 14.96 12.95 4.71
CA ALA A 92 14.58 11.81 5.53
C ALA A 92 14.79 10.47 4.81
N ARG A 93 14.58 10.42 3.49
CA ARG A 93 14.84 9.22 2.67
C ARG A 93 16.33 9.00 2.43
N ALA A 94 17.09 10.07 2.27
CA ALA A 94 18.53 10.01 2.00
C ALA A 94 19.36 9.70 3.25
N ASN A 95 18.86 10.01 4.45
CA ASN A 95 19.59 9.85 5.72
C ASN A 95 18.97 8.80 6.66
N PRO A 96 18.91 7.51 6.26
CA PRO A 96 18.39 6.46 7.13
C PRO A 96 19.38 6.03 8.22
N TYR A 97 20.69 6.15 7.98
CA TYR A 97 21.73 5.59 8.85
C TYR A 97 21.76 6.16 10.27
N PRO A 98 21.59 7.48 10.51
CA PRO A 98 21.58 8.02 11.87
C PRO A 98 20.50 7.45 12.79
N HIS A 99 19.38 6.98 12.21
CA HIS A 99 18.25 6.43 12.96
C HIS A 99 18.23 4.89 12.95
N PHE A 100 19.19 4.27 12.25
CA PHE A 100 19.29 2.82 12.18
C PHE A 100 19.78 2.25 13.51
N ARG A 101 19.07 1.24 14.01
CA ARG A 101 19.45 0.50 15.22
C ARG A 101 19.63 -0.97 14.87
N PRO A 102 20.82 -1.56 15.09
CA PRO A 102 21.04 -2.98 14.86
C PRO A 102 20.28 -3.78 15.93
N THR A 103 19.07 -4.22 15.58
CA THR A 103 18.22 -5.11 16.39
C THR A 103 18.12 -6.49 15.76
N PHE A 104 17.67 -7.49 16.52
CA PHE A 104 17.48 -8.85 16.00
C PHE A 104 16.52 -8.92 14.80
N LYS A 105 15.46 -8.12 14.79
CA LYS A 105 14.50 -8.08 13.68
C LYS A 105 15.15 -7.50 12.41
N THR A 106 15.87 -6.39 12.55
CA THR A 106 16.54 -5.73 11.42
C THR A 106 17.68 -6.58 10.85
N SER A 107 18.45 -7.27 11.70
CA SER A 107 19.51 -8.16 11.24
C SER A 107 18.96 -9.41 10.56
N LEU A 108 17.87 -9.99 11.09
CA LEU A 108 17.18 -11.12 10.45
C LEU A 108 16.65 -10.74 9.06
N PHE A 109 15.98 -9.60 8.91
CA PHE A 109 15.54 -9.13 7.60
C PHE A 109 16.70 -8.82 6.66
N GLY A 110 17.77 -8.20 7.18
CA GLY A 110 18.99 -7.95 6.40
C GLY A 110 19.62 -9.24 5.87
N PHE A 111 19.69 -10.29 6.69
CA PHE A 111 20.19 -11.59 6.25
C PHE A 111 19.25 -12.27 5.25
N MET A 112 17.95 -12.29 5.55
CA MET A 112 16.95 -12.96 4.72
C MET A 112 16.84 -12.33 3.33
N PHE A 113 16.92 -11.00 3.22
CA PHE A 113 16.81 -10.32 1.93
C PHE A 113 18.17 -10.02 1.27
N GLY A 114 19.26 -9.98 2.03
CA GLY A 114 20.60 -9.75 1.49
C GLY A 114 21.33 -11.03 1.12
N VAL A 115 21.30 -12.03 1.99
CA VAL A 115 22.16 -13.22 1.89
C VAL A 115 21.41 -14.42 1.33
N ALA A 116 20.16 -14.66 1.74
CA ALA A 116 19.40 -15.82 1.27
C ALA A 116 19.22 -15.89 -0.26
N PRO A 117 18.95 -14.77 -0.98
CA PRO A 117 18.84 -14.81 -2.43
C PRO A 117 20.15 -15.21 -3.12
N LEU A 118 21.30 -14.84 -2.56
CA LEU A 118 22.61 -15.23 -3.10
C LEU A 118 22.82 -16.74 -3.00
N PHE A 119 22.47 -17.34 -1.86
CA PHE A 119 22.53 -18.79 -1.70
C PHE A 119 21.54 -19.53 -2.61
N ALA A 120 20.33 -18.99 -2.75
CA ALA A 120 19.33 -19.55 -3.65
C ALA A 120 19.83 -19.55 -5.12
N LEU A 121 20.35 -18.42 -5.60
CA LEU A 121 20.91 -18.30 -6.94
C LEU A 121 22.13 -19.20 -7.12
N TYR A 122 23.02 -19.27 -6.14
CA TYR A 122 24.17 -20.17 -6.15
C TYR A 122 23.72 -21.62 -6.35
N TYR A 123 22.74 -22.08 -5.58
CA TYR A 123 22.27 -23.46 -5.67
C TYR A 123 21.60 -23.76 -7.02
N VAL A 124 20.75 -22.85 -7.51
CA VAL A 124 20.09 -22.99 -8.83
C VAL A 124 21.12 -23.04 -9.95
N PHE A 125 22.09 -22.13 -9.97
CA PHE A 125 23.12 -22.13 -11.00
C PHE A 125 24.07 -23.33 -10.86
N LYS A 126 24.40 -23.75 -9.64
CA LYS A 126 25.30 -24.89 -9.43
C LYS A 126 24.67 -26.19 -9.91
N THR A 127 23.41 -26.43 -9.55
CA THR A 127 22.67 -27.63 -9.98
C THR A 127 22.45 -27.68 -11.49
N ASP A 128 22.16 -26.54 -12.13
CA ASP A 128 22.03 -26.46 -13.59
C ASP A 128 23.35 -26.75 -14.31
N ARG A 129 24.44 -26.15 -13.83
CA ARG A 129 25.79 -26.38 -14.38
C ARG A 129 26.21 -27.83 -14.25
N ASP A 130 26.06 -28.43 -13.08
CA ASP A 130 26.45 -29.81 -12.84
C ASP A 130 25.62 -30.79 -13.68
N ARG A 131 24.32 -30.52 -13.85
CA ARG A 131 23.44 -31.29 -14.74
C ARG A 131 23.91 -31.17 -16.19
N LYS A 132 24.21 -29.96 -16.65
CA LYS A 132 24.68 -29.71 -18.01
C LYS A 132 26.02 -30.40 -18.26
N GLU A 133 26.96 -30.31 -17.34
CA GLU A 133 28.27 -30.98 -17.43
C GLU A 133 28.13 -32.51 -17.52
N LYS A 134 27.27 -33.11 -16.69
CA LYS A 134 26.96 -34.55 -16.76
C LYS A 134 26.37 -34.97 -18.11
N GLN A 135 25.46 -34.16 -18.69
CA GLN A 135 24.86 -34.46 -19.99
C GLN A 135 25.85 -34.37 -21.16
N ILE A 136 26.87 -33.50 -21.05
CA ILE A 136 27.97 -33.43 -22.03
C ILE A 136 28.82 -34.69 -21.93
N GLN A 137 29.21 -35.07 -20.71
CA GLN A 137 30.06 -36.25 -20.48
C GLN A 137 29.36 -37.54 -20.93
N ALA A 138 28.05 -37.65 -20.71
CA ALA A 138 27.24 -38.76 -21.18
C ALA A 138 26.95 -38.74 -22.69
N GLY A 139 27.41 -37.72 -23.43
CA GLY A 139 27.16 -37.57 -24.87
C GLY A 139 25.70 -37.33 -25.24
N THR A 140 24.84 -37.02 -24.26
CA THR A 140 23.39 -36.86 -24.45
C THR A 140 23.00 -35.44 -24.87
N SER A 141 23.84 -34.44 -24.56
CA SER A 141 23.54 -33.04 -24.94
C SER A 141 23.83 -32.76 -26.41
N ASP A 142 22.84 -32.31 -27.18
CA ASP A 142 23.04 -31.87 -28.56
C ASP A 142 23.74 -30.50 -28.62
N ARG A 143 24.85 -30.41 -29.36
CA ARG A 143 25.74 -29.23 -29.44
C ARG A 143 26.24 -28.91 -30.85
N ARG A 144 25.63 -29.50 -31.89
CA ARG A 144 26.14 -29.45 -33.28
C ARG A 144 26.35 -28.04 -33.84
N PHE A 145 25.61 -27.03 -33.36
CA PHE A 145 25.64 -25.66 -33.89
C PHE A 145 26.12 -24.60 -32.88
N CYS A 146 26.77 -24.99 -31.77
CA CYS A 146 27.18 -24.07 -30.71
C CYS A 146 28.56 -23.39 -30.93
N HIS A 147 29.04 -23.27 -32.16
CA HIS A 147 30.26 -22.53 -32.47
C HIS A 147 29.92 -21.03 -32.65
N SER A 148 29.87 -20.27 -31.56
CA SER A 148 29.94 -18.80 -31.65
C SER A 148 31.41 -18.41 -31.79
N SER A 149 31.76 -17.72 -32.87
CA SER A 149 33.08 -17.11 -33.11
C SER A 149 33.47 -16.11 -32.03
#